data_AF-A0A953N329-F1
#
_entry.id   AF-A0A953N329-F1
#
_cell.length_a   1.000
_cell.length_b   1.000
_cell.length_c   1.000
_cell.angle_alpha   90.00
_cell.angle_beta   90.00
_cell.angle_gamma   90.00
#
_symmetry.space_group_name_H-M   'P 1'
#
loop_
_entity.id
_entity.type
_entity.pdbx_description
1 polymer ?
#
loop_
_entity_poly.entity_id
_entity_poly.type
_entity_poly.pdbx_seq_one_letter_code
_entity_poly.pdbx_strand_id
1 'polypeptide(L)'
;MKNVILIVASVFILSKPLWPVVDYVVNYNYIIEKLCENRDKPEMQCNGKCYLSKQLSKEAKDAETNPFNKSNTFEFSQQVVFLESLVSYHFSMPDLNIEKQINSEDQIGFSSLFVYVIPKPPEA
;
A
#
# COMPACT_ATOMS: atom_id res chain seq x y z
N MET A 1 16.08 -26.42 25.40
CA MET A 1 15.03 -27.15 24.64
C MET A 1 13.76 -26.34 24.41
N LYS A 2 13.25 -25.60 25.40
CA LYS A 2 12.02 -24.79 25.27
C LYS A 2 12.05 -23.80 24.08
N ASN A 3 13.17 -23.11 23.86
CA ASN A 3 13.31 -22.15 22.76
C ASN A 3 13.34 -22.83 21.38
N VAL A 4 13.89 -24.05 21.29
CA VAL A 4 13.89 -24.83 20.04
C VAL A 4 12.45 -25.26 19.70
N ILE A 5 11.68 -25.68 20.70
CA ILE A 5 10.26 -26.04 20.52
C ILE A 5 9.45 -24.82 20.04
N LEU A 6 9.71 -23.63 20.59
CA LEU A 6 9.05 -22.40 20.16
C LEU A 6 9.38 -22.03 18.70
N ILE A 7 10.63 -22.21 18.27
CA ILE A 7 11.07 -21.96 16.89
C ILE A 7 10.43 -22.97 15.93
N VAL A 8 10.39 -24.26 16.29
CA VAL A 8 9.77 -25.29 15.43
C VAL A 8 8.27 -25.04 15.29
N ALA A 9 7.59 -24.66 16.38
CA ALA A 9 6.17 -24.36 16.36
C ALA A 9 5.87 -23.11 15.49
N SER A 10 6.68 -22.06 15.56
CA SER A 10 6.47 -20.86 14.74
C SER A 10 6.67 -21.15 13.25
N VAL A 11 7.69 -21.93 12.88
CA VAL A 11 7.92 -22.33 11.48
C VAL A 11 6.73 -23.14 10.94
N PHE A 12 6.19 -24.08 11.73
CA PHE A 12 5.02 -24.89 11.33
C PHE A 12 3.76 -24.06 11.09
N ILE A 13 3.56 -23.00 11.87
CA ILE A 13 2.41 -22.09 11.72
C ILE A 13 2.58 -21.23 10.46
N LEU A 14 3.79 -20.72 10.22
CA LEU A 14 4.09 -19.88 9.06
C LEU A 14 4.11 -20.67 7.75
N SER A 15 4.32 -21.98 7.79
CA SER A 15 4.30 -22.84 6.61
C SER A 15 2.90 -23.29 6.16
N LYS A 16 1.85 -22.98 6.92
CA LYS A 16 0.44 -23.27 6.56
C LYS A 16 0.09 -22.97 5.08
N PRO A 17 0.36 -21.76 4.53
CA PRO A 17 0.00 -21.43 3.14
C PRO A 17 0.80 -22.20 2.08
N LEU A 18 1.86 -22.94 2.47
CA LEU A 18 2.64 -23.75 1.53
C LEU A 18 1.99 -25.11 1.27
N TRP A 19 1.04 -25.55 2.11
CA TRP A 19 0.46 -26.88 2.03
C TRP A 19 -0.20 -27.19 0.67
N PRO A 20 -1.03 -26.30 0.08
CA PRO A 20 -1.66 -26.57 -1.23
C PRO A 20 -0.66 -26.66 -2.37
N VAL A 21 0.46 -25.94 -2.26
CA VAL A 21 1.53 -25.96 -3.27
C VAL A 21 2.27 -27.29 -3.22
N VAL A 22 2.57 -27.79 -2.02
CA VAL A 22 3.19 -29.11 -1.85
C VAL A 22 2.29 -30.21 -2.41
N ASP A 23 1.00 -30.19 -2.06
CA ASP A 23 0.03 -31.16 -2.60
C ASP A 23 -0.05 -31.09 -4.13
N TYR A 24 -0.04 -29.89 -4.70
CA TYR A 24 -0.06 -29.69 -6.14
C TYR A 24 1.16 -30.29 -6.86
N VAL A 25 2.36 -30.16 -6.29
CA VAL A 25 3.58 -30.70 -6.88
C VAL A 25 3.65 -32.22 -6.73
N VAL A 26 3.32 -32.75 -5.56
CA VAL A 26 3.38 -34.20 -5.28
C VAL A 26 2.33 -34.95 -6.09
N ASN A 27 1.11 -34.42 -6.17
CA ASN A 27 -0.04 -35.06 -6.84
C ASN A 27 -0.34 -34.46 -8.22
N TYR A 28 0.65 -33.86 -8.88
CA TYR A 28 0.48 -33.09 -10.12
C TYR A 28 -0.30 -33.85 -11.20
N ASN A 29 0.11 -35.08 -11.53
CA ASN A 29 -0.54 -35.90 -12.56
C ASN A 29 -2.01 -36.20 -12.21
N TYR A 30 -2.27 -36.60 -10.96
CA TYR A 30 -3.61 -36.87 -10.47
C TYR A 30 -4.50 -35.63 -10.55
N ILE A 31 -3.96 -34.46 -10.19
CA ILE A 31 -4.70 -33.20 -10.23
C ILE A 31 -5.08 -32.86 -11.68
N ILE A 32 -4.16 -33.02 -12.64
CA ILE A 32 -4.44 -32.72 -14.04
C ILE A 32 -5.49 -33.67 -14.62
N GLU A 33 -5.38 -34.97 -14.35
CA GLU A 33 -6.25 -35.98 -14.95
C GLU A 33 -7.65 -36.02 -14.31
N LYS A 34 -7.72 -35.84 -12.99
CA LYS A 34 -8.94 -36.11 -12.21
C LYS A 34 -9.61 -34.86 -11.64
N LEU A 35 -8.86 -33.82 -11.31
CA LEU A 35 -9.35 -32.65 -10.58
C LEU A 35 -9.40 -31.36 -11.41
N CYS A 36 -8.69 -31.30 -12.54
CA CYS A 36 -8.66 -30.14 -13.42
C CYS A 36 -9.98 -30.02 -14.19
N GLU A 37 -10.70 -28.92 -13.97
CA GLU A 37 -11.98 -28.61 -14.61
C GLU A 37 -11.80 -28.29 -16.12
N ASN A 38 -10.61 -27.82 -16.52
CA ASN A 38 -10.28 -27.43 -17.91
C ASN A 38 -9.44 -28.47 -18.67
N ARG A 39 -9.50 -29.74 -18.28
CA ARG A 39 -8.71 -30.82 -18.94
C ARG A 39 -9.08 -31.04 -20.42
N ASP A 40 -10.32 -30.71 -20.79
CA ASP A 40 -10.83 -30.87 -22.16
C ASP A 40 -10.47 -29.68 -23.08
N LYS A 41 -9.78 -28.65 -22.55
CA LYS A 41 -9.38 -27.42 -23.25
C LYS A 41 -7.85 -27.24 -23.21
N PRO A 42 -7.09 -28.04 -23.98
CA PRO A 42 -5.63 -28.00 -23.97
C PRO A 42 -5.06 -26.64 -24.40
N GLU A 43 -5.80 -25.87 -25.21
CA GLU A 43 -5.43 -24.52 -25.66
C GLU A 43 -5.24 -23.53 -24.51
N MET A 44 -5.89 -23.76 -23.36
CA MET A 44 -5.82 -22.88 -22.19
C MET A 44 -4.59 -23.15 -21.30
N GLN A 45 -3.83 -24.22 -21.56
CA GLN A 45 -2.65 -24.61 -20.78
C GLN A 45 -2.87 -24.57 -19.25
N CYS A 46 -4.07 -24.98 -18.81
CA CYS A 46 -4.49 -24.86 -17.41
C CYS A 46 -3.60 -25.69 -16.48
N ASN A 47 -3.27 -26.93 -16.84
CA ASN A 47 -2.37 -27.81 -16.08
C ASN A 47 -2.73 -27.90 -14.57
N GLY A 48 -4.01 -27.96 -14.23
CA GLY A 48 -4.46 -28.03 -12.83
C GLY A 48 -4.36 -26.73 -12.03
N LYS A 49 -3.99 -25.59 -12.64
CA LYS A 49 -3.93 -24.27 -11.98
C LYS A 49 -5.27 -23.84 -11.40
N CYS A 50 -6.38 -24.24 -12.03
CA CYS A 50 -7.73 -23.98 -11.51
C CYS A 50 -7.95 -24.60 -10.13
N TYR A 51 -7.51 -25.85 -9.92
CA TYR A 51 -7.59 -26.54 -8.65
C TYR A 51 -6.72 -25.84 -7.59
N LEU A 52 -5.47 -25.52 -7.92
CA LEU A 52 -4.55 -24.83 -7.02
C LEU A 52 -5.10 -23.46 -6.57
N SER A 53 -5.62 -22.67 -7.51
CA SER A 53 -6.24 -21.38 -7.23
C SER A 53 -7.42 -21.50 -6.26
N LYS A 54 -8.24 -22.54 -6.43
CA LYS A 54 -9.38 -22.83 -5.54
C LYS A 54 -8.94 -23.20 -4.12
N GLN A 55 -7.87 -23.99 -3.96
CA GLN A 55 -7.35 -24.32 -2.64
C GLN A 55 -6.72 -23.11 -1.94
N LEU A 56 -5.93 -22.31 -2.65
CA LEU A 56 -5.35 -21.07 -2.10
C LEU A 56 -6.44 -20.07 -1.67
N SER A 57 -7.51 -19.97 -2.45
CA SER A 57 -8.65 -19.10 -2.12
C SER A 57 -9.42 -19.56 -0.89
N LYS A 58 -9.49 -20.87 -0.64
CA LYS A 58 -10.10 -21.42 0.58
C LYS A 58 -9.25 -21.11 1.80
N GLU A 59 -7.94 -21.35 1.74
CA GLU A 59 -7.04 -21.01 2.85
C GLU A 59 -7.06 -19.51 3.18
N ALA A 60 -7.16 -18.66 2.16
CA ALA A 60 -7.29 -17.21 2.36
C ALA A 60 -8.61 -16.83 3.06
N LYS A 61 -9.74 -17.45 2.69
CA LYS A 61 -11.04 -17.19 3.33
C LYS A 61 -11.12 -17.73 4.75
N ASP A 62 -10.53 -18.90 5.01
CA ASP A 62 -10.46 -19.45 6.37
C ASP A 62 -9.63 -18.53 7.29
N ALA A 63 -8.69 -17.77 6.73
CA ALA A 63 -7.96 -16.72 7.45
C ALA A 63 -8.77 -15.43 7.70
N GLU A 64 -9.87 -15.17 7.00
CA GLU A 64 -10.77 -14.02 7.25
C GLU A 64 -11.71 -14.26 8.44
N THR A 65 -12.00 -15.51 8.79
CA THR A 65 -12.67 -15.87 10.05
C THR A 65 -11.82 -15.59 11.29
N ASN A 66 -10.58 -15.13 11.12
CA ASN A 66 -9.77 -14.59 12.20
C ASN A 66 -10.30 -13.20 12.61
N PRO A 67 -10.78 -12.99 13.85
CA PRO A 67 -11.23 -11.67 14.30
C PRO A 67 -10.14 -10.58 14.27
N PHE A 68 -8.88 -10.94 14.03
CA PHE A 68 -7.75 -10.02 13.82
C PHE A 68 -7.50 -9.65 12.35
N ASN A 69 -8.17 -10.29 11.39
CA ASN A 69 -8.05 -10.00 9.96
C ASN A 69 -9.20 -9.12 9.49
N LYS A 70 -9.32 -7.91 10.07
CA LYS A 70 -10.04 -6.84 9.38
C LYS A 70 -9.10 -6.32 8.31
N SER A 71 -9.42 -6.61 7.05
CA SER A 71 -8.80 -5.94 5.92
C SER A 71 -8.99 -4.43 6.12
N ASN A 72 -7.90 -3.76 6.51
CA ASN A 72 -7.79 -2.33 6.31
C ASN A 72 -7.68 -2.16 4.81
N THR A 73 -8.82 -2.04 4.13
CA THR A 73 -8.89 -1.48 2.78
C THR A 73 -8.14 -0.17 2.84
N PHE A 74 -6.95 -0.12 2.25
CA PHE A 74 -6.19 1.11 2.11
C PHE A 74 -6.95 1.93 1.06
N GLU A 75 -7.87 2.78 1.51
CA GLU A 75 -8.56 3.74 0.65
C GLU A 75 -7.52 4.71 0.11
N PHE A 76 -6.99 4.41 -1.07
CA PHE A 76 -6.10 5.29 -1.81
C PHE A 76 -6.92 6.46 -2.35
N SER A 77 -7.09 7.52 -1.53
CA SER A 77 -7.66 8.78 -1.99
C SER A 77 -6.65 9.46 -2.92
N GLN A 78 -6.87 9.36 -4.23
CA GLN A 78 -6.09 10.09 -5.22
C GLN A 78 -6.38 11.58 -5.06
N GLN A 79 -5.46 12.31 -4.43
CA GLN A 79 -5.57 13.77 -4.36
C GLN A 79 -5.12 14.33 -5.72
N VAL A 80 -6.07 14.90 -6.47
CA VAL A 80 -5.79 15.56 -7.74
C VAL A 80 -5.07 16.87 -7.45
N VAL A 81 -3.80 16.96 -7.85
CA VAL A 81 -3.02 18.20 -7.78
C VAL A 81 -3.17 18.92 -9.12
N PHE A 82 -3.80 20.10 -9.10
CA PHE A 82 -3.87 20.98 -10.26
C PHE A 82 -2.62 21.86 -10.30
N LEU A 83 -1.90 21.83 -11.42
CA LEU A 83 -0.86 22.82 -11.72
C LEU A 83 -1.50 24.00 -12.43
N GLU A 84 -1.50 25.17 -11.79
CA GLU A 84 -1.74 26.42 -12.51
C GLU A 84 -0.44 26.94 -13.12
N SER A 85 -0.54 27.47 -14.35
CA SER A 85 0.59 28.01 -15.08
C SER A 85 1.18 29.20 -14.33
N LEU A 86 2.49 29.14 -14.04
CA LEU A 86 3.21 30.24 -13.42
C LEU A 86 3.23 31.43 -14.38
N VAL A 87 2.48 32.48 -14.06
CA VAL A 87 2.62 33.77 -14.75
C VAL A 87 3.96 34.38 -14.34
N SER A 88 4.83 34.63 -15.31
CA SER A 88 6.12 35.25 -15.08
C SER A 88 5.93 36.70 -14.62
N TYR A 89 6.30 37.00 -13.37
CA TYR A 89 6.38 38.36 -12.88
C TYR A 89 7.76 38.94 -13.16
N HIS A 90 7.82 40.12 -13.79
CA HIS A 90 9.05 40.88 -13.91
C HIS A 90 9.24 41.74 -12.66
N PHE A 91 10.23 41.42 -11.84
CA PHE A 91 10.58 42.25 -10.69
C PHE A 91 11.49 43.39 -11.16
N SER A 92 10.99 44.62 -11.18
CA SER A 92 11.83 45.80 -11.39
C SER A 92 12.44 46.21 -10.05
N MET A 93 13.75 46.01 -9.90
CA MET A 93 14.49 46.53 -8.74
C MET A 93 14.55 48.05 -8.81
N PRO A 94 14.16 48.79 -7.76
CA PRO A 94 14.56 50.19 -7.63
C PRO A 94 16.06 50.25 -7.26
N ASP A 95 16.78 51.20 -7.86
CA ASP A 95 18.22 51.37 -7.65
C ASP A 95 18.56 51.60 -6.17
N LEU A 96 19.35 50.69 -5.62
CA LEU A 96 19.86 50.76 -4.24
C LEU A 96 20.98 51.79 -4.15
N ASN A 97 20.66 53.02 -3.73
CA ASN A 97 21.65 53.91 -3.13
C ASN A 97 21.98 53.40 -1.72
N ILE A 98 23.06 52.64 -1.60
CA ILE A 98 23.56 52.18 -0.29
C ILE A 98 24.36 53.31 0.34
N GLU A 99 23.70 54.09 1.18
CA GLU A 99 24.41 54.81 2.24
C GLU A 99 24.30 53.98 3.53
N LYS A 100 25.45 53.44 3.93
CA LYS A 100 25.65 52.70 5.18
C LYS A 100 25.18 53.56 6.35
N GLN A 101 24.49 52.98 7.34
CA GLN A 101 24.96 52.95 8.74
C GLN A 101 24.36 51.76 9.48
N ILE A 102 25.26 50.93 10.01
CA ILE A 102 25.01 49.89 11.01
C ILE A 102 24.84 50.62 12.33
N ASN A 103 23.75 50.36 13.09
CA ASN A 103 23.76 50.33 14.57
C ASN A 103 22.40 49.86 15.15
N SER A 104 22.55 48.90 16.07
CA SER A 104 21.76 48.61 17.29
C SER A 104 20.23 48.74 17.31
N GLU A 105 19.63 47.59 17.64
CA GLU A 105 18.59 47.38 18.65
C GLU A 105 17.17 47.92 18.42
N ASP A 106 16.27 46.94 18.42
CA ASP A 106 14.84 46.95 18.70
C ASP A 106 13.80 47.39 17.66
N GLN A 107 12.91 46.40 17.45
CA GLN A 107 11.47 46.48 17.27
C GLN A 107 10.84 46.76 15.90
N ILE A 108 10.15 45.70 15.47
CA ILE A 108 8.80 45.67 14.87
C ILE A 108 8.68 46.16 13.43
N GLY A 109 8.51 45.19 12.54
CA GLY A 109 7.85 45.36 11.26
C GLY A 109 7.01 44.12 10.97
N PHE A 110 5.81 44.04 11.56
CA PHE A 110 4.81 43.03 11.22
C PHE A 110 4.59 43.03 9.71
N SER A 111 5.16 42.05 9.01
CA SER A 111 4.72 41.70 7.66
C SER A 111 3.64 40.65 7.84
N SER A 112 2.39 41.06 7.63
CA SER A 112 1.20 40.21 7.74
C SER A 112 1.29 39.06 6.73
N LEU A 113 1.90 37.95 7.14
CA LEU A 113 1.64 36.68 6.49
C LEU A 113 0.19 36.36 6.81
N PHE A 114 -0.68 36.60 5.83
CA PHE A 114 -2.06 36.16 5.82
C PHE A 114 -2.08 34.69 6.19
N VAL A 115 -2.45 34.40 7.43
CA VAL A 115 -2.79 33.04 7.86
C VAL A 115 -4.00 32.66 7.02
N TYR A 116 -3.80 31.75 6.07
CA TYR A 116 -4.90 31.11 5.36
C TYR A 116 -5.71 30.35 6.41
N VAL A 117 -6.85 30.92 6.80
CA VAL A 117 -7.80 30.30 7.71
C VAL A 117 -8.37 29.09 7.00
N ILE A 118 -7.94 27.90 7.42
CA ILE A 118 -8.49 26.63 6.91
C ILE A 118 -9.98 26.59 7.33
N PRO A 119 -10.93 26.56 6.39
CA PRO A 119 -12.34 26.46 6.75
C PRO A 119 -12.59 25.07 7.36
N LYS A 120 -13.13 25.05 8.59
CA LYS A 120 -13.59 23.80 9.21
C LYS A 120 -14.84 23.30 8.49
N PRO A 121 -14.98 21.98 8.25
CA PRO A 121 -16.19 21.42 7.65
C PRO A 121 -17.38 21.56 8.61
N PRO A 122 -18.62 21.68 8.09
CA PRO A 122 -19.82 21.75 8.92
C PRO A 122 -20.05 20.42 9.63
N GLU A 123 -20.30 20.48 10.94
CA GLU A 123 -20.77 19.35 11.74
C GLU A 123 -22.22 19.04 11.35
N ALA A 124 -22.52 17.76 11.16
CA ALA A 124 -23.83 17.24 10.77
C ALA A 124 -24.84 17.24 11.93
#